data_AF-A0A420YHB2-F1
#
_entry.id   AF-A0A420YHB2-F1
#
_cell.length_a   1.000
_cell.length_b   1.000
_cell.length_c   1.000
_cell.angle_alpha   90.00
_cell.angle_beta   90.00
_cell.angle_gamma   90.00
#
_symmetry.space_group_name_H-M   'P 1'
#
loop_
_entity.id
_entity.type
_entity.pdbx_description
1 polymer ?
#
loop_
_entity_poly.entity_id
_entity_poly.type
_entity_poly.pdbx_seq_one_letter_code
_entity_poly.pdbx_strand_id
1 'polypeptide(L)'
;MYEIMWNVTTFLDKSTWSGSNPFIYSMNTGGAAAHGDYVFGWEGDTLQKAMDKNCNLDKDCSAAGIHKQSPDVYNACNKQQQAPEDVDGWLKALPMGEMAKH
;
A
#
# COMPACT_ATOMS: atom_id res chain seq x y z
N MET A 1 -3.32 10.19 2.60
CA MET A 1 -2.62 9.22 1.72
C MET A 1 -2.93 7.84 2.24
N TYR A 2 -3.38 6.94 1.36
CA TYR A 2 -3.55 5.52 1.66
C TYR A 2 -2.47 4.80 0.87
N GLU A 3 -1.52 4.20 1.58
CA GLU A 3 -0.40 3.45 1.01
C GLU A 3 -0.53 1.99 1.46
N ILE A 4 -0.35 1.05 0.53
CA ILE A 4 -0.38 -0.37 0.87
C ILE A 4 1.05 -0.83 1.16
N MET A 5 1.36 -1.03 2.44
CA MET A 5 2.65 -1.56 2.88
C MET A 5 2.53 -3.03 3.26
N TRP A 6 3.27 -3.90 2.57
CA TRP A 6 3.35 -5.32 2.92
C TRP A 6 4.52 -5.58 3.87
N ASN A 7 4.25 -6.04 5.09
CA ASN A 7 5.29 -6.56 5.97
C ASN A 7 5.69 -7.96 5.51
N VAL A 8 6.77 -8.06 4.73
CA VAL A 8 7.27 -9.34 4.20
C VAL A 8 8.27 -10.04 5.12
N THR A 9 8.53 -9.51 6.32
CA THR A 9 9.59 -10.01 7.22
C THR A 9 9.41 -11.49 7.55
N THR A 10 8.16 -11.94 7.71
CA THR A 10 7.81 -13.34 7.98
C THR A 10 8.08 -14.28 6.80
N PHE A 11 8.22 -13.75 5.59
CA PHE A 11 8.50 -14.53 4.39
C PHE A 11 9.97 -14.44 3.94
N LEU A 12 10.84 -13.82 4.76
CA LEU A 12 12.28 -13.72 4.47
C LEU A 12 13.04 -15.03 4.71
N ASP A 13 12.44 -16.01 5.39
CA ASP A 13 13.03 -17.33 5.54
C ASP A 13 13.06 -18.05 4.18
N LYS A 14 14.22 -18.03 3.54
CA LYS A 14 14.46 -18.65 2.23
C LYS A 14 14.26 -20.16 2.24
N SER A 15 14.28 -20.83 3.40
CA SER A 15 13.99 -22.27 3.46
C SER A 15 12.55 -22.60 3.07
N THR A 16 11.65 -21.61 3.14
CA THR A 16 10.26 -21.72 2.68
C THR A 16 10.09 -21.50 1.17
N TRP A 17 11.15 -21.13 0.46
CA TRP A 17 11.08 -20.82 -0.97
C TRP A 17 11.37 -22.07 -1.79
N SER A 18 10.58 -22.32 -2.83
CA SER A 18 10.75 -23.46 -3.76
C SER A 18 11.93 -23.25 -4.75
N GLY A 19 13.06 -22.70 -4.28
CA GLY A 19 14.27 -22.42 -5.04
C GLY A 19 14.50 -20.93 -5.34
N SER A 20 13.66 -20.31 -6.18
CA SER A 20 13.75 -18.88 -6.53
C SER A 20 12.79 -18.00 -5.73
N ASN A 21 12.88 -16.67 -5.87
CA ASN A 21 11.93 -15.72 -5.29
C ASN A 21 10.48 -16.13 -5.67
N PRO A 22 9.61 -16.45 -4.69
CA PRO A 22 8.26 -16.93 -4.97
C PRO A 22 7.23 -15.81 -5.19
N PHE A 23 7.61 -14.55 -4.99
CA PHE A 23 6.65 -13.44 -5.07
C PHE A 23 6.37 -13.05 -6.52
N ILE A 24 5.09 -13.03 -6.86
CA ILE A 24 4.57 -12.52 -8.12
C ILE A 24 3.47 -11.51 -7.81
N TYR A 25 3.40 -10.42 -8.58
CA TYR A 25 2.27 -9.51 -8.46
C TYR A 25 0.98 -10.25 -8.81
N SER A 26 -0.11 -9.96 -8.10
CA SER A 26 -1.44 -10.54 -8.34
C SER A 26 -1.93 -10.35 -9.78
N MET A 27 -1.32 -9.42 -10.50
CA MET A 27 -1.60 -9.05 -11.87
C MET A 27 -0.81 -9.84 -12.92
N ASN A 28 -0.12 -10.93 -12.56
CA ASN A 28 0.81 -11.67 -13.40
C ASN A 28 0.50 -11.61 -14.93
N THR A 29 -0.60 -12.25 -15.35
CA THR A 29 -1.03 -12.36 -16.75
C THR A 29 -1.81 -11.15 -17.27
N GLY A 30 -1.84 -10.05 -16.53
CA GLY A 30 -2.68 -8.86 -16.74
C GLY A 30 -3.83 -8.75 -15.73
N GLY A 31 -4.72 -7.76 -15.94
CA GLY A 31 -5.94 -7.55 -15.15
C GLY A 31 -6.04 -6.18 -14.47
N ALA A 32 -6.97 -6.03 -13.52
CA ALA A 32 -7.16 -4.82 -12.72
C ALA A 32 -6.08 -4.63 -11.63
N ALA A 33 -5.15 -3.71 -11.85
CA ALA A 33 -4.24 -3.24 -10.80
C ALA A 33 -4.85 -2.03 -10.08
N ALA A 34 -4.60 -1.91 -8.78
CA ALA A 34 -4.93 -0.70 -8.03
C ALA A 34 -3.66 0.12 -7.81
N HIS A 35 -3.67 1.37 -8.26
CA HIS A 35 -2.71 2.39 -7.82
C HIS A 35 -3.47 3.41 -6.97
N GLY A 36 -3.05 3.55 -5.71
CA GLY A 36 -3.73 4.39 -4.74
C GLY A 36 -3.10 5.78 -4.65
N ASP A 37 -3.38 6.68 -5.58
CA ASP A 37 -3.10 8.10 -5.37
C ASP A 37 -4.28 8.73 -4.62
N TYR A 38 -4.06 9.08 -3.35
CA TYR A 38 -5.11 9.66 -2.52
C TYR A 38 -5.33 11.15 -2.87
N VAL A 39 -6.32 11.44 -3.73
CA VAL A 39 -6.62 12.82 -4.19
C VAL A 39 -7.61 13.56 -3.29
N PHE A 40 -8.29 12.90 -2.35
CA PHE A 40 -9.33 13.56 -1.54
C PHE A 40 -8.91 13.71 -0.08
N GLY A 41 -8.66 14.95 0.36
CA GLY A 41 -8.70 15.31 1.78
C GLY A 41 -7.59 16.23 2.28
N TRP A 42 -7.08 17.15 1.47
CA TRP A 42 -6.28 18.24 2.03
C TRP A 42 -7.17 19.11 2.92
N GLU A 43 -6.82 19.21 4.20
CA GLU A 43 -7.59 20.01 5.16
C GLU A 43 -7.50 21.51 4.79
N GLY A 44 -8.64 22.16 4.60
CA GLY A 44 -8.70 23.60 4.29
C GLY A 44 -7.88 23.99 3.04
N ASP A 45 -6.91 24.88 3.23
CA ASP A 45 -6.04 25.42 2.18
C ASP A 45 -4.68 24.71 2.05
N THR A 46 -4.52 23.55 2.70
CA THR A 46 -3.22 22.86 2.81
C THR A 46 -2.65 22.46 1.45
N LEU A 47 -3.49 22.07 0.48
CA LEU A 47 -3.02 21.79 -0.89
C LEU A 47 -2.42 23.03 -1.55
N GLN A 48 -3.09 24.17 -1.44
CA GLN A 48 -2.61 25.42 -2.03
C GLN A 48 -1.28 25.84 -1.42
N LYS A 49 -1.15 25.75 -0.09
CA LYS A 49 0.11 26.00 0.61
C LYS A 49 1.23 25.06 0.14
N ALA A 50 0.92 23.79 -0.11
CA ALA A 50 1.89 22.83 -0.62
C ALA A 50 2.40 23.22 -2.01
N MET A 51 1.49 23.61 -2.91
CA MET A 51 1.80 24.04 -4.28
C MET A 51 2.60 25.35 -4.28
N ASP A 52 2.17 26.35 -3.52
CA ASP A 52 2.83 27.67 -3.45
C ASP A 52 4.27 27.59 -2.92
N LYS A 53 4.58 26.55 -2.14
CA LYS A 53 5.89 26.32 -1.53
C LYS A 53 6.69 25.22 -2.21
N ASN A 54 6.21 24.67 -3.32
CA ASN A 54 6.83 23.56 -4.05
C ASN A 54 7.17 22.37 -3.15
N CYS A 55 6.29 22.05 -2.19
CA CYS A 55 6.43 20.86 -1.36
C CYS A 55 6.39 19.60 -2.22
N ASN A 56 7.20 18.59 -1.90
CA ASN A 56 7.24 17.35 -2.66
C ASN A 56 7.51 16.14 -1.76
N LEU A 57 7.07 14.97 -2.25
CA LEU A 57 7.33 13.66 -1.63
C LEU A 57 6.78 13.55 -0.20
N ASP A 58 7.07 12.42 0.44
CA ASP A 58 6.72 12.19 1.85
C ASP A 58 7.80 12.77 2.78
N LYS A 59 7.89 14.10 2.81
CA LYS A 59 8.83 14.85 3.67
C LYS A 59 8.13 16.02 4.34
N ASP A 60 8.69 16.46 5.46
CA ASP A 60 8.28 17.72 6.08
C ASP A 60 8.45 18.88 5.12
N CYS A 61 7.43 19.73 5.05
CA CYS A 61 7.45 20.98 4.31
C CYS A 61 7.12 22.14 5.26
N SER A 62 8.08 22.51 6.10
CA SER A 62 7.92 23.56 7.11
C SER A 62 7.53 24.92 6.51
N ALA A 63 7.92 25.20 5.26
CA ALA A 63 7.56 26.42 4.54
C ALA A 63 6.04 26.56 4.31
N ALA A 64 5.31 25.44 4.31
CA ALA A 64 3.86 25.37 4.19
C ALA A 64 3.16 24.97 5.50
N GLY A 65 3.92 24.75 6.58
CA GLY A 65 3.39 24.23 7.85
C GLY A 65 2.91 22.78 7.78
N ILE A 66 3.44 21.99 6.82
CA ILE A 66 3.02 20.61 6.59
C ILE A 66 4.07 19.67 7.17
N HIS A 67 3.63 18.73 8.01
CA HIS A 67 4.49 17.74 8.64
C HIS A 67 4.14 16.34 8.16
N LYS A 68 5.18 15.54 7.93
CA LYS A 68 5.07 14.11 7.68
C LYS A 68 4.66 13.42 8.96
N GLN A 69 3.67 12.54 8.88
CA GLN A 69 3.30 11.66 9.98
C GLN A 69 4.31 10.50 10.10
N SER A 70 4.61 10.09 11.33
CA SER A 70 5.41 8.89 11.57
C SER A 70 4.61 7.62 11.23
N PRO A 71 5.28 6.51 10.89
CA PRO A 71 4.63 5.22 10.67
C PRO A 71 3.64 4.79 11.74
N ASP A 72 4.02 4.94 13.00
CA ASP A 72 3.18 4.52 14.12
C ASP A 72 1.86 5.30 14.19
N VAL A 73 1.85 6.58 13.79
CA VAL A 73 0.65 7.42 13.81
C VAL A 73 -0.34 7.00 12.74
N TYR A 74 0.09 6.83 11.49
CA TYR A 74 -0.84 6.42 10.43
C TYR A 74 -1.25 4.96 10.54
N ASN A 75 -0.38 4.07 11.04
CA ASN A 75 -0.72 2.66 11.30
C ASN A 75 -1.76 2.49 12.42
N ALA A 76 -1.85 3.45 13.36
CA ALA A 76 -2.89 3.43 14.39
C ALA A 76 -4.29 3.73 13.83
N CYS A 77 -4.39 4.34 12.65
CA CYS A 77 -5.66 4.63 11.99
C CYS A 77 -6.25 3.35 11.36
N ASN A 78 -7.14 2.69 12.10
CA ASN A 78 -7.79 1.47 11.66
C ASN A 78 -9.21 1.73 11.17
N LYS A 79 -9.57 1.13 10.03
CA LYS A 79 -10.93 1.12 9.48
C LYS A 79 -11.37 -0.33 9.30
N GLN A 80 -12.64 -0.61 9.61
CA GLN A 80 -13.21 -1.93 9.34
C GLN A 80 -13.27 -2.18 7.83
N GLN A 81 -13.14 -3.45 7.43
CA GLN A 81 -13.32 -3.87 6.04
C GLN A 81 -14.69 -3.43 5.54
N GLN A 82 -14.73 -2.69 4.43
CA GLN A 82 -15.99 -2.29 3.79
C GLN A 82 -16.56 -3.40 2.91
N ALA A 83 -15.71 -4.27 2.38
CA ALA A 83 -16.05 -5.51 1.71
C ALA A 83 -15.43 -6.66 2.51
N PRO A 84 -16.18 -7.34 3.39
CA PRO A 84 -15.67 -8.47 4.15
C PRO A 84 -15.34 -9.63 3.22
N GLU A 85 -14.08 -10.02 3.19
CA GLU A 85 -13.58 -11.16 2.43
C GLU A 85 -12.58 -11.94 3.29
N ASP A 86 -12.51 -13.27 3.09
CA ASP A 86 -11.50 -14.10 3.74
C ASP A 86 -10.13 -13.75 3.15
N VAL A 87 -9.36 -12.95 3.90
CA VAL A 87 -8.02 -12.49 3.51
C VAL A 87 -6.89 -13.40 3.98
N ASP A 88 -7.23 -14.42 4.78
CA ASP A 88 -6.28 -15.39 5.33
C ASP A 88 -6.33 -16.72 4.59
N GLY A 89 -5.17 -17.37 4.49
CA GLY A 89 -5.03 -18.71 3.93
C GLY A 89 -4.58 -18.75 2.47
N TRP A 90 -4.67 -19.93 1.86
CA TRP A 90 -4.16 -20.18 0.52
C TRP A 90 -5.26 -19.99 -0.53
N LEU A 91 -4.97 -19.15 -1.53
CA LEU A 91 -5.81 -19.00 -2.70
C LEU A 91 -5.64 -20.20 -3.64
N LYS A 92 -6.76 -20.71 -4.18
CA LYS A 92 -6.73 -21.77 -5.21
C LYS A 92 -6.26 -21.24 -6.57
N ALA A 93 -6.55 -19.97 -6.84
CA ALA A 93 -6.18 -19.27 -8.07
C ALA A 93 -6.00 -17.77 -7.81
N LEU A 94 -5.18 -17.12 -8.63
CA LEU A 94 -5.06 -15.66 -8.69
C LEU A 94 -6.36 -15.02 -9.22
N PRO A 95 -6.58 -13.70 -9.01
CA PRO A 95 -7.81 -13.02 -9.42
C PRO A 95 -8.20 -13.20 -10.91
N MET A 96 -7.24 -13.49 -11.79
CA MET A 96 -7.45 -13.73 -13.22
C MET A 96 -7.56 -15.22 -13.60
N GLY A 97 -7.66 -16.13 -12.62
CA GLY A 97 -7.91 -17.56 -12.84
C GLY A 97 -6.66 -18.42 -13.04
N GLU A 98 -5.45 -17.87 -12.97
CA GLU A 98 -4.23 -18.67 -12.94
C GLU A 98 -4.15 -19.47 -11.65
N MET A 99 -3.91 -20.77 -11.74
CA MET A 99 -3.74 -21.62 -10.56
C MET A 99 -2.53 -21.16 -9.74
N ALA A 100 -2.73 -20.96 -8.44
CA ALA A 100 -1.63 -20.66 -7.54
C ALA A 100 -0.65 -21.84 -7.58
N LYS A 101 0.62 -21.57 -7.94
CA LYS A 101 1.66 -22.60 -7.93
C LYS A 101 2.09 -22.80 -6.47
N HIS A 102 1.84 -24.00 -5.95
CA HIS A 102 2.33 -24.45 -4.65
C HIS A 102 3.67 -25.16 -4.82
#